data_AF-A0A2H1YIG4-F1
#
_entry.id   AF-A0A2H1YIG4-F1
#
_cell.length_a   1.000
_cell.length_b   1.000
_cell.length_c   1.000
_cell.angle_alpha   90.00
_cell.angle_beta   90.00
_cell.angle_gamma   90.00
#
_symmetry.space_group_name_H-M   'P 1'
#
loop_
_entity.id
_entity.type
_entity.pdbx_description
1 polymer ?
#
loop_
_entity_poly.entity_id
_entity_poly.type
_entity_poly.pdbx_seq_one_letter_code
_entity_poly.pdbx_strand_id
1 'polypeptide(L)'
;MDNKNNNNSNTDSKNITRLKNGLAKVEKVNLDIQNTANQLSGLANNGQQLAGTLSDVQKMHFESQKLKAQTHVELERIDKQYDTINKHIDTEYSKQSRAMDKSEEVIDKGLAEGNLDYIREGLNSMVNVANHNPMADLKKTLDKQIENFDDDDFTIEI
;
A
#
# COMPACT_ATOMS: atom_id res chain seq x y z
N MET A 1 96.73 -30.61 -32.42
CA MET A 1 96.09 -30.27 -31.13
C MET A 1 95.83 -28.77 -31.21
N ASP A 2 94.63 -28.21 -31.23
CA ASP A 2 93.29 -28.65 -30.86
C ASP A 2 92.27 -27.76 -31.59
N ASN A 3 91.26 -28.33 -32.25
CA ASN A 3 90.11 -27.54 -32.70
C ASN A 3 88.86 -28.41 -32.79
N LYS A 4 88.37 -28.87 -31.64
CA LYS A 4 87.05 -29.50 -31.48
C LYS A 4 86.51 -29.22 -30.08
N ASN A 5 86.18 -27.97 -29.76
CA ASN A 5 85.39 -27.74 -28.54
C ASN A 5 84.53 -26.47 -28.50
N ASN A 6 84.29 -25.78 -29.63
CA ASN A 6 83.57 -24.49 -29.62
C ASN A 6 82.13 -24.53 -30.19
N ASN A 7 81.64 -25.70 -30.64
CA ASN A 7 80.30 -25.83 -31.24
C ASN A 7 79.23 -26.37 -30.28
N ASN A 8 79.59 -26.90 -29.11
CA ASN A 8 78.62 -27.51 -28.17
C ASN A 8 77.96 -26.46 -27.26
N SER A 9 78.72 -25.49 -26.75
CA SER A 9 78.26 -24.41 -25.85
C SER A 9 77.17 -23.50 -26.46
N ASN A 10 77.23 -23.25 -27.78
CA ASN A 10 76.29 -22.36 -28.46
C ASN A 10 74.90 -23.00 -28.68
N THR A 11 74.83 -24.33 -28.71
CA THR A 11 73.59 -25.08 -28.90
C THR A 11 72.81 -25.19 -27.59
N ASP A 12 73.52 -25.44 -26.48
CA ASP A 12 72.95 -25.48 -25.13
C ASP A 12 72.43 -24.12 -24.67
N SER A 13 73.17 -23.03 -24.95
CA SER A 13 72.73 -21.65 -24.64
C SER A 13 71.44 -21.25 -25.38
N LYS A 14 71.30 -21.65 -26.65
CA LYS A 14 70.08 -21.43 -27.44
C LYS A 14 68.90 -22.26 -26.91
N ASN A 15 69.14 -23.49 -26.47
CA ASN A 15 68.12 -24.34 -25.89
C ASN A 15 67.64 -23.82 -24.52
N ILE A 16 68.54 -23.34 -23.67
CA ILE A 16 68.21 -22.71 -22.39
C ILE A 16 67.40 -21.42 -22.60
N THR A 17 67.77 -20.58 -23.57
CA THR A 17 67.01 -19.37 -23.91
C THR A 17 65.61 -19.69 -24.41
N ARG A 18 65.44 -20.74 -25.22
CA ARG A 18 64.13 -21.23 -25.67
C ARG A 18 63.28 -21.74 -24.51
N LEU A 19 63.88 -22.46 -23.57
CA LEU A 19 63.21 -22.93 -22.35
C LEU A 19 62.75 -21.77 -21.46
N LYS A 20 63.60 -20.77 -21.23
CA LYS A 20 63.25 -19.56 -20.45
C LYS A 20 62.10 -18.79 -21.10
N ASN A 21 62.13 -18.64 -22.43
CA ASN A 21 61.05 -17.99 -23.16
C ASN A 21 59.76 -18.82 -23.14
N GLY A 22 59.85 -20.15 -23.14
CA GLY A 22 58.71 -21.05 -22.96
C GLY A 22 58.08 -20.91 -21.58
N LEU A 23 58.91 -20.91 -20.52
CA LEU A 23 58.47 -20.72 -19.14
C LEU A 23 57.79 -19.36 -18.92
N ALA A 24 58.38 -18.27 -19.44
CA ALA A 24 57.79 -16.93 -19.33
C ALA A 24 56.42 -16.84 -20.03
N LYS A 25 56.23 -17.55 -21.16
CA LYS A 25 54.92 -17.63 -21.82
C LYS A 25 53.90 -18.40 -20.98
N VAL A 26 54.30 -19.50 -20.34
CA VAL A 26 53.43 -20.28 -19.45
C VAL A 26 53.01 -19.47 -18.23
N GLU A 27 53.93 -18.72 -17.63
CA GLU A 27 53.65 -17.85 -16.49
C GLU A 27 52.65 -16.75 -16.86
N LYS A 28 52.82 -16.13 -18.03
CA LYS A 28 51.86 -15.15 -18.56
C LYS A 28 50.48 -15.76 -18.80
N VAL A 29 50.40 -16.95 -19.40
CA VAL A 29 49.12 -17.65 -19.60
C VAL A 29 48.45 -17.96 -18.26
N ASN A 30 49.21 -18.37 -17.25
CA ASN A 30 48.66 -18.63 -15.92
C ASN A 30 48.10 -17.35 -15.26
N LEU A 31 48.79 -16.21 -15.40
CA LEU A 31 48.31 -14.90 -14.95
C LEU A 31 47.03 -14.48 -15.68
N ASP A 32 46.96 -14.66 -17.01
CA ASP A 32 45.78 -14.33 -17.81
C ASP A 32 44.56 -15.19 -17.43
N ILE A 33 44.79 -16.49 -17.15
CA ILE A 33 43.76 -17.41 -16.64
C ILE A 33 43.26 -16.96 -15.26
N GLN A 34 44.15 -16.60 -14.34
CA GLN A 34 43.77 -16.12 -13.01
C GLN A 34 42.96 -14.83 -13.08
N ASN A 35 43.38 -13.88 -13.92
CA ASN A 35 42.66 -12.63 -14.14
C ASN A 35 41.26 -12.86 -14.73
N THR A 36 41.14 -13.76 -15.70
CA THR A 36 39.84 -14.14 -16.31
C THR A 36 38.93 -14.83 -15.29
N ALA A 37 39.47 -15.73 -14.47
CA ALA A 37 38.72 -16.40 -13.41
C ALA A 37 38.19 -15.41 -12.36
N ASN A 38 39.01 -14.42 -11.98
CA ASN A 38 38.60 -13.35 -11.06
C ASN A 38 37.49 -12.48 -11.65
N GLN A 39 37.57 -12.12 -12.93
CA GLN A 39 36.51 -11.38 -13.64
C GLN A 39 35.20 -12.17 -13.72
N LEU A 40 35.27 -13.47 -14.02
CA LEU A 40 34.09 -14.34 -14.07
C LEU A 40 33.43 -14.49 -12.70
N SER A 41 34.24 -14.65 -11.65
CA SER A 41 33.75 -14.69 -10.26
C SER A 41 33.04 -13.37 -9.88
N GLY A 42 33.63 -12.23 -10.24
CA GLY A 42 33.00 -10.91 -10.05
C GLY A 42 31.66 -10.79 -10.78
N LEU A 43 31.59 -11.25 -12.03
CA LEU A 43 30.34 -11.23 -12.81
C LEU A 43 29.26 -12.15 -12.22
N ALA A 44 29.63 -13.34 -11.76
CA ALA A 44 28.71 -14.29 -11.12
C ALA A 44 28.13 -13.69 -9.83
N ASN A 45 28.96 -13.06 -9.00
CA ASN A 45 28.51 -12.39 -7.77
C ASN A 45 27.55 -11.23 -8.08
N ASN A 46 27.86 -10.41 -9.10
CA ASN A 46 26.98 -9.32 -9.53
C ASN A 46 25.65 -9.83 -10.09
N GLY A 47 25.66 -10.95 -10.82
CA GLY A 47 24.46 -11.60 -11.33
C GLY A 47 23.54 -12.10 -10.20
N GLN A 48 24.12 -12.69 -9.15
CA GLN A 48 23.38 -13.10 -7.96
C GLN A 48 22.77 -11.91 -7.22
N GLN A 49 23.53 -10.83 -7.03
CA GLN A 49 23.01 -9.60 -6.41
C GLN A 49 21.86 -8.99 -7.22
N LEU A 50 21.99 -8.91 -8.54
CA LEU A 50 20.95 -8.39 -9.43
C LEU A 50 19.67 -9.23 -9.35
N ALA A 51 19.79 -10.56 -9.34
CA ALA A 51 18.64 -11.45 -9.20
C ALA A 51 17.92 -11.24 -7.85
N GLY A 52 18.69 -11.07 -6.76
CA GLY A 52 18.14 -10.72 -5.45
C GLY A 52 17.38 -9.40 -5.47
N THR A 53 17.99 -8.33 -6.01
CA THR A 53 17.34 -7.03 -6.14
C THR A 53 16.07 -7.08 -6.99
N LEU A 54 16.07 -7.85 -8.09
CA LEU A 54 14.88 -8.00 -8.94
C LEU A 54 13.73 -8.68 -8.20
N SER A 55 14.03 -9.71 -7.41
CA SER A 55 13.05 -10.38 -6.55
C SER A 55 12.47 -9.41 -5.52
N ASP A 56 13.31 -8.58 -4.90
CA ASP A 56 12.86 -7.58 -3.93
C ASP A 56 11.97 -6.51 -4.58
N VAL A 57 12.31 -6.04 -5.78
CA VAL A 57 11.48 -5.09 -6.54
C VAL A 57 10.12 -5.69 -6.89
N GLN A 58 10.07 -6.96 -7.31
CA GLN A 58 8.81 -7.65 -7.59
C GLN A 58 7.94 -7.76 -6.34
N LYS A 59 8.54 -8.10 -5.20
CA LYS A 59 7.85 -8.18 -3.92
C LYS A 59 7.30 -6.81 -3.50
N MET A 60 8.12 -5.76 -3.57
CA MET A 60 7.69 -4.39 -3.28
C MET A 60 6.57 -3.93 -4.21
N HIS A 61 6.61 -4.32 -5.49
CA HIS A 61 5.56 -4.00 -6.44
C HIS A 61 4.23 -4.66 -6.05
N PHE A 62 4.26 -5.94 -5.68
CA PHE A 62 3.07 -6.65 -5.20
C PHE A 62 2.50 -6.04 -3.92
N GLU A 63 3.37 -5.74 -2.94
CA GLU A 63 2.96 -5.07 -1.70
C GLU A 63 2.36 -3.68 -1.98
N SER A 64 2.90 -2.94 -2.94
CA SER A 64 2.35 -1.65 -3.37
C SER A 64 0.97 -1.79 -4.01
N GLN A 65 0.75 -2.80 -4.86
CA GLN A 65 -0.57 -3.07 -5.44
C GLN A 65 -1.59 -3.47 -4.38
N LYS A 66 -1.20 -4.33 -3.44
CA LYS A 66 -2.05 -4.71 -2.31
C LYS A 66 -2.45 -3.50 -1.47
N LEU A 67 -1.49 -2.61 -1.16
CA LEU A 67 -1.76 -1.41 -0.39
C LEU A 67 -2.69 -0.45 -1.14
N LYS A 68 -2.55 -0.32 -2.46
CA LYS A 68 -3.47 0.48 -3.30
C LYS A 68 -4.88 -0.07 -3.27
N ALA A 69 -5.05 -1.39 -3.40
CA ALA A 69 -6.35 -2.02 -3.33
C ALA A 69 -7.00 -1.80 -1.96
N GLN A 70 -6.27 -2.03 -0.87
CA GLN A 70 -6.76 -1.78 0.50
C GLN A 70 -7.14 -0.31 0.72
N THR A 71 -6.36 0.62 0.19
CA THR A 71 -6.64 2.06 0.28
C THR A 71 -7.93 2.41 -0.48
N HIS A 72 -8.12 1.83 -1.67
CA HIS A 72 -9.31 2.08 -2.46
C HIS A 72 -10.58 1.61 -1.74
N VAL A 73 -10.55 0.38 -1.21
CA VAL A 73 -11.64 -0.17 -0.39
C VAL A 73 -11.96 0.72 0.81
N GLU A 74 -10.94 1.17 1.53
CA GLU A 74 -11.15 2.00 2.71
C GLU A 74 -11.70 3.40 2.35
N LEU A 75 -11.27 3.98 1.23
CA LEU A 75 -11.82 5.25 0.74
C LEU A 75 -13.30 5.11 0.35
N GLU A 76 -13.66 4.05 -0.35
CA GLU A 76 -15.08 3.78 -0.68
C GLU A 76 -15.92 3.59 0.57
N ARG A 77 -15.39 2.87 1.57
CA ARG A 77 -16.04 2.71 2.87
C ARG A 77 -16.28 4.05 3.56
N ILE A 78 -15.29 4.95 3.55
CA ILE A 78 -15.40 6.30 4.12
C ILE A 78 -16.44 7.14 3.38
N ASP A 79 -16.42 7.13 2.05
CA ASP A 79 -17.38 7.89 1.23
C ASP A 79 -18.82 7.44 1.52
N LYS A 80 -19.05 6.14 1.64
CA LYS A 80 -20.37 5.59 2.01
C LYS A 80 -20.78 5.92 3.44
N GLN A 81 -19.85 5.90 4.39
CA GLN A 81 -20.11 6.35 5.75
C GLN A 81 -20.54 7.81 5.77
N TYR A 82 -19.87 8.66 5.01
CA TYR A 82 -20.21 10.07 4.89
C TYR A 82 -21.62 10.29 4.32
N ASP A 83 -21.96 9.61 3.21
CA ASP A 83 -23.30 9.65 2.63
C ASP A 83 -24.38 9.20 3.62
N THR A 84 -24.11 8.12 4.36
CA THR A 84 -25.03 7.56 5.35
C THR A 84 -25.25 8.54 6.51
N ILE A 85 -24.18 9.17 6.99
CA ILE A 85 -24.25 10.18 8.06
C ILE A 85 -25.09 11.36 7.60
N ASN A 86 -24.83 11.91 6.40
CA ASN A 86 -25.58 13.04 5.90
C ASN A 86 -27.06 12.72 5.73
N LYS A 87 -27.38 11.56 5.15
CA LYS A 87 -28.77 11.11 5.01
C LYS A 87 -29.47 10.95 6.37
N HIS A 88 -28.75 10.44 7.37
CA HIS A 88 -29.28 10.30 8.72
C HIS A 88 -29.54 11.68 9.37
N ILE A 89 -28.58 12.59 9.28
CA ILE A 89 -28.70 14.00 9.70
C ILE A 89 -29.94 14.61 9.07
N ASP A 90 -30.04 14.60 7.74
CA ASP A 90 -31.16 15.20 7.02
C ASP A 90 -32.51 14.62 7.47
N THR A 91 -32.56 13.29 7.65
CA THR A 91 -33.78 12.60 8.07
C THR A 91 -34.20 13.00 9.48
N GLU A 92 -33.28 12.96 10.45
CA GLU A 92 -33.60 13.23 11.85
C GLU A 92 -33.90 14.71 12.09
N TYR A 93 -33.14 15.63 11.49
CA TYR A 93 -33.45 17.06 11.59
C TYR A 93 -34.77 17.41 10.87
N SER A 94 -35.10 16.76 9.76
CA SER A 94 -36.41 16.92 9.11
C SER A 94 -37.57 16.39 9.97
N LYS A 95 -37.35 15.34 10.76
CA LYS A 95 -38.34 14.88 11.74
C LYS A 95 -38.50 15.88 12.88
N GLN A 96 -37.41 16.43 13.40
CA GLN A 96 -37.44 17.46 14.43
C GLN A 96 -38.18 18.71 13.96
N SER A 97 -37.88 19.23 12.77
CA SER A 97 -38.58 20.38 12.19
C SER A 97 -40.09 20.14 12.15
N ARG A 98 -40.53 19.02 11.57
CA ARG A 98 -41.95 18.67 11.49
C ARG A 98 -42.62 18.50 12.86
N ALA A 99 -41.88 18.04 13.86
CA ALA A 99 -42.40 17.90 15.23
C ALA A 99 -42.53 19.27 15.93
N MET A 100 -41.61 20.21 15.64
CA MET A 100 -41.72 21.60 16.08
C MET A 100 -42.93 22.28 15.42
N ASP A 101 -43.10 22.15 14.10
CA ASP A 101 -44.22 22.73 13.36
C ASP A 101 -45.56 22.26 13.94
N LYS A 102 -45.71 20.95 14.20
CA LYS A 102 -46.92 20.40 14.84
C LYS A 102 -47.14 20.92 16.25
N SER A 103 -46.07 21.16 17.00
CA SER A 103 -46.18 21.69 18.36
C SER A 103 -46.62 23.16 18.33
N GLU A 104 -46.14 23.93 17.35
CA GLU A 104 -46.60 25.30 17.07
C GLU A 104 -48.09 25.33 16.70
N GLU A 105 -48.55 24.43 15.81
CA GLU A 105 -49.98 24.30 15.48
C GLU A 105 -50.86 24.07 16.71
N VAL A 106 -50.40 23.26 17.67
CA VAL A 106 -51.13 23.01 18.93
C VAL A 106 -51.16 24.26 19.82
N ILE A 107 -50.06 25.01 19.89
CA ILE A 107 -50.00 26.29 20.62
C ILE A 107 -50.97 27.30 20.00
N ASP A 108 -50.94 27.46 18.68
CA ASP A 108 -51.81 28.37 17.95
C ASP A 108 -53.28 28.05 18.15
N LYS A 109 -53.64 26.76 18.11
CA LYS A 109 -55.00 26.32 18.43
C LYS A 109 -55.38 26.66 19.87
N GLY A 110 -54.48 26.43 20.83
CA GLY A 110 -54.70 26.81 22.23
C GLY A 110 -54.89 28.30 22.42
N LEU A 111 -54.13 29.14 21.71
CA LEU A 111 -54.27 30.60 21.72
C LEU A 111 -55.61 31.05 21.12
N ALA A 112 -56.01 30.47 19.98
CA ALA A 112 -57.27 30.78 19.32
C ALA A 112 -58.50 30.39 20.15
N GLU A 113 -58.44 29.26 20.84
CA GLU A 113 -59.54 28.74 21.67
C GLU A 113 -59.51 29.25 23.12
N GLY A 114 -58.47 29.98 23.52
CA GLY A 114 -58.25 30.38 24.92
C GLY A 114 -58.00 29.19 25.86
N ASN A 115 -57.52 28.07 25.33
CA ASN A 115 -57.31 26.83 26.05
C ASN A 115 -55.84 26.71 26.51
N LEU A 116 -55.62 27.02 27.80
CA LEU A 116 -54.29 26.94 28.44
C LEU A 116 -53.69 25.53 28.43
N ASP A 117 -54.50 24.48 28.41
CA ASP A 117 -53.99 23.11 28.43
C ASP A 117 -53.32 22.75 27.09
N TYR A 118 -53.91 23.17 25.97
CA TYR A 118 -53.29 23.03 24.65
C TYR A 118 -51.99 23.83 24.52
N ILE A 119 -51.97 25.06 25.04
CA ILE A 119 -50.74 25.87 25.04
C ILE A 119 -49.63 25.14 25.82
N ARG A 120 -49.95 24.59 27.00
CA ARG A 120 -48.98 23.83 27.81
C ARG A 120 -48.53 22.55 27.11
N GLU A 121 -49.44 21.82 26.49
CA GLU A 121 -49.12 20.60 25.75
C GLU A 121 -48.17 20.86 24.59
N GLY A 122 -48.45 21.88 23.77
CA GLY A 122 -47.59 22.29 22.66
C GLY A 122 -46.21 22.75 23.12
N LEU A 123 -46.12 23.56 24.18
CA LEU A 123 -44.83 23.97 24.77
C LEU A 123 -44.04 22.79 25.32
N ASN A 124 -44.68 21.86 26.03
CA ASN A 124 -44.03 20.64 26.53
C ASN A 124 -43.50 19.78 25.37
N SER A 125 -44.30 19.65 24.30
CA SER A 125 -43.88 18.94 23.09
C SER A 125 -42.67 19.61 22.42
N MET A 126 -42.66 20.94 22.28
CA MET A 126 -41.50 21.68 21.77
C MET A 126 -40.25 21.44 22.62
N VAL A 127 -40.36 21.50 23.95
CA VAL A 127 -39.24 21.25 24.87
C VAL A 127 -38.71 19.82 24.70
N ASN A 128 -39.58 18.83 24.55
CA ASN A 128 -39.18 17.44 24.31
C ASN A 128 -38.43 17.27 22.99
N VAL A 129 -38.89 17.92 21.92
CA VAL A 129 -38.21 17.89 20.61
C VAL A 129 -36.85 18.59 20.69
N ALA A 130 -36.78 19.77 21.33
CA ALA A 130 -35.54 20.54 21.49
C ALA A 130 -34.48 19.81 22.33
N ASN A 131 -34.91 19.03 23.33
CA ASN A 131 -34.00 18.24 24.17
C ASN A 131 -33.63 16.90 23.55
N HIS A 132 -34.22 16.50 22.41
CA HIS A 132 -33.87 15.26 21.73
C HIS A 132 -32.55 15.44 20.95
N ASN A 133 -31.57 14.57 21.20
CA ASN A 133 -30.36 14.50 20.39
C ASN A 133 -30.60 13.57 19.18
N PRO A 134 -30.69 14.11 17.94
CA PRO A 134 -30.99 13.31 16.76
C PRO A 134 -29.84 12.33 16.43
N MET A 135 -28.64 12.56 16.94
CA MET A 135 -27.45 11.74 16.64
C MET A 135 -27.23 10.60 17.64
N ALA A 136 -28.10 10.43 18.63
CA ALA A 136 -27.93 9.41 19.68
C ALA A 136 -27.82 7.97 19.11
N ASP A 137 -28.55 7.67 18.03
CA ASP A 137 -28.59 6.35 17.39
C ASP A 137 -27.75 6.25 16.10
N LEU A 138 -26.94 7.27 15.78
CA LEU A 138 -26.18 7.35 14.54
C LEU A 138 -25.23 6.14 14.39
N LYS A 139 -24.52 5.77 15.45
CA LYS A 139 -23.59 4.62 15.45
C LYS A 139 -24.29 3.30 15.07
N LYS A 140 -25.47 3.05 15.65
CA LYS A 140 -26.25 1.84 15.37
C LYS A 140 -26.77 1.80 13.94
N THR A 141 -27.05 2.97 13.37
CA THR A 141 -27.50 3.12 11.98
C THR A 141 -26.37 2.91 10.98
N LEU A 142 -25.17 3.42 11.30
CA LEU A 142 -23.94 3.19 10.54
C LEU A 142 -23.59 1.69 10.49
N ASP A 143 -23.50 1.04 11.65
CA ASP A 143 -23.09 -0.37 11.74
C ASP A 143 -24.01 -1.28 10.90
N LYS A 144 -25.33 -1.07 10.94
CA LYS A 144 -26.31 -1.85 10.16
C LYS A 144 -26.29 -1.61 8.65
N GLN A 145 -25.95 -0.39 8.21
CA GLN A 145 -25.93 -0.09 6.78
C GLN A 145 -24.64 -0.57 6.14
N ILE A 146 -23.53 -0.62 6.88
CA ILE A 146 -22.23 -1.10 6.40
C ILE A 146 -22.22 -2.63 6.27
N GLU A 147 -22.78 -3.38 7.22
CA GLU A 147 -22.82 -4.86 7.18
C GLU A 147 -23.47 -5.42 5.89
N ASN A 148 -24.44 -4.71 5.29
CA ASN A 148 -25.09 -5.18 4.07
C ASN A 148 -24.23 -5.04 2.81
N PHE A 149 -23.09 -4.35 2.85
CA PHE A 149 -22.20 -4.16 1.70
C PHE A 149 -21.01 -5.10 1.70
N ASP A 150 -20.56 -5.56 2.88
CA ASP A 150 -19.44 -6.50 2.98
C ASP A 150 -19.76 -7.85 2.31
N ASP A 151 -21.04 -8.19 2.14
CA ASP A 151 -21.51 -9.45 1.56
C ASP A 151 -21.61 -9.43 0.01
N ASP A 152 -21.79 -8.26 -0.63
CA ASP A 152 -22.18 -8.18 -2.05
C ASP A 152 -21.07 -7.69 -3.01
N ASP A 153 -20.10 -6.86 -2.58
CA ASP A 153 -19.23 -6.11 -3.51
C ASP A 153 -17.72 -6.48 -3.51
N PHE A 154 -17.22 -7.32 -2.60
CA PHE A 154 -15.77 -7.62 -2.50
C PHE A 154 -15.29 -8.88 -3.22
N THR A 155 -15.89 -9.22 -4.38
CA THR A 155 -15.28 -10.24 -5.25
C THR A 155 -14.18 -9.59 -6.09
N ILE A 156 -12.98 -9.44 -5.51
CA ILE A 156 -11.78 -9.14 -6.31
C ILE A 156 -11.44 -10.41 -7.09
N GLU A 157 -11.80 -10.43 -8.38
CA GLU A 157 -11.30 -11.43 -9.32
C GLU A 157 -9.79 -11.15 -9.51
N ILE A 158 -8.95 -12.06 -8.99
CA ILE A 158 -7.48 -12.06 -9.17
C ILE A 158 -7.15 -13.00 -10.32
#